data_AF-A0A2A9P4D3-F1
#
_entry.id   AF-A0A2A9P4D3-F1
#
_cell.length_a   1.000
_cell.length_b   1.000
_cell.length_c   1.000
_cell.angle_alpha   90.00
_cell.angle_beta   90.00
_cell.angle_gamma   90.00
#
_symmetry.space_group_name_H-M   'P 1'
#
loop_
_entity.id
_entity.type
_entity.pdbx_description
1 polymer ?
#
loop_
_entity_poly.entity_id
_entity_poly.type
_entity_poly.pdbx_seq_one_letter_code
_entity_poly.pdbx_strand_id
1 'polypeptide(L)'
;MASDQLAAKLRFLTDAAHLLRSSAPETSDHLMRHRSGLMSLAGLFQPQLQRQHVCSACGHIMVPGEGTVVRLETIRCRKRDAKASAAKASRGRFKVVTCGRCQRPTRIGLDAPGPTTKAAIAKAHTKLKAKTKTTGPCEAPKTSANASSKQRAKDRKAGLQALLSRQQPASAGSLTLADFMRK
;
A
#
# COMPACT_ATOMS: atom_id res chain seq x y z
N MET A 1 -30.34 22.96 11.80
CA MET A 1 -31.55 22.30 12.34
C MET A 1 -32.00 21.09 11.51
N ALA A 2 -32.52 21.26 10.28
CA ALA A 2 -32.98 20.12 9.46
C ALA A 2 -31.84 19.15 9.07
N SER A 3 -30.64 19.68 8.81
CA SER A 3 -29.43 18.89 8.56
C SER A 3 -29.01 18.02 9.76
N ASP A 4 -29.15 18.57 10.97
CA ASP A 4 -28.66 17.94 12.20
C ASP A 4 -29.60 16.80 12.62
N GLN A 5 -30.91 17.01 12.44
CA GLN A 5 -31.92 15.97 12.61
C GLN A 5 -31.71 14.82 11.61
N LEU A 6 -31.41 15.14 10.34
CA LEU A 6 -31.08 14.12 9.35
C LEU A 6 -29.83 13.34 9.77
N ALA A 7 -28.75 14.01 10.17
CA ALA A 7 -27.53 13.36 10.63
C ALA A 7 -27.76 12.45 11.84
N ALA A 8 -28.56 12.89 12.82
CA ALA A 8 -28.94 12.07 13.98
C ALA A 8 -29.73 10.82 13.57
N LYS A 9 -30.73 10.98 12.68
CA LYS A 9 -31.51 9.85 12.14
C LYS A 9 -30.63 8.85 11.39
N LEU A 10 -29.72 9.37 10.58
CA LEU A 10 -28.72 8.61 9.83
C LEU A 10 -27.82 7.77 10.74
N ARG A 11 -27.38 8.32 11.88
CA ARG A 11 -26.60 7.60 12.91
C ARG A 11 -27.44 6.53 13.59
N PHE A 12 -28.62 6.89 14.08
CA PHE A 12 -29.55 5.96 14.71
C PHE A 12 -29.84 4.73 13.85
N LEU A 13 -30.11 4.92 12.55
CA LEU A 13 -30.34 3.81 11.62
C LEU A 13 -29.13 2.90 11.47
N THR A 14 -27.92 3.47 11.51
CA THR A 14 -26.67 2.70 11.44
C THR A 14 -26.51 1.84 12.69
N ASP A 15 -26.66 2.45 13.86
CA ASP A 15 -26.47 1.78 15.14
C ASP A 15 -27.52 0.68 15.35
N ALA A 16 -28.79 0.97 15.07
CA ALA A 16 -29.88 0.00 15.13
C ALA A 16 -29.66 -1.19 14.17
N ALA A 17 -29.18 -0.94 12.95
CA ALA A 17 -28.89 -2.00 11.99
C ALA A 17 -27.75 -2.91 12.46
N HIS A 18 -26.70 -2.34 13.07
CA HIS A 18 -25.60 -3.13 13.63
C HIS A 18 -26.02 -3.96 14.84
N LEU A 19 -26.89 -3.44 15.71
CA LEU A 19 -27.44 -4.19 16.84
C LEU A 19 -28.30 -5.38 16.39
N LEU A 20 -29.09 -5.21 15.33
CA LEU A 20 -30.00 -6.24 14.82
C LEU A 20 -29.36 -7.21 13.83
N ARG A 21 -28.09 -7.03 13.48
CA ARG A 21 -27.42 -7.78 12.42
C ARG A 21 -27.44 -9.30 12.64
N SER A 22 -27.23 -9.74 13.88
CA SER A 22 -27.15 -11.16 14.24
C SER A 22 -28.52 -11.78 14.51
N SER A 23 -29.42 -11.04 15.17
CA SER A 23 -30.73 -11.53 15.59
C SER A 23 -31.80 -11.41 14.50
N ALA A 24 -31.74 -10.36 13.68
CA ALA A 24 -32.76 -10.04 12.68
C ALA A 24 -32.12 -9.48 11.38
N PRO A 25 -31.36 -10.30 10.64
CA PRO A 25 -30.62 -9.89 9.43
C PRO A 25 -31.45 -9.17 8.36
N GLU A 26 -32.73 -9.52 8.19
CA GLU A 26 -33.61 -8.85 7.22
C GLU A 26 -33.96 -7.42 7.66
N THR A 27 -34.15 -7.20 8.96
CA THR A 27 -34.42 -5.86 9.51
C THR A 27 -33.19 -4.96 9.42
N SER A 28 -31.99 -5.49 9.71
CA SER A 28 -30.76 -4.72 9.55
C SER A 28 -30.58 -4.23 8.12
N ASP A 29 -30.87 -5.09 7.15
CA ASP A 29 -30.75 -4.78 5.73
C ASP A 29 -31.77 -3.71 5.30
N HIS A 30 -33.02 -3.84 5.77
CA HIS A 30 -34.05 -2.83 5.54
C HIS A 30 -33.64 -1.45 6.09
N LEU A 31 -33.13 -1.39 7.33
CA LEU A 31 -32.69 -0.13 7.94
C LEU A 31 -31.54 0.53 7.15
N MET A 32 -30.58 -0.25 6.69
CA MET A 32 -29.45 0.26 5.91
C MET A 32 -29.85 0.68 4.48
N ARG A 33 -30.83 -0.01 3.89
CA ARG A 33 -31.43 0.39 2.62
C ARG A 33 -32.20 1.69 2.76
N HIS A 34 -33.00 1.82 3.82
CA HIS A 34 -33.73 3.05 4.14
C HIS A 34 -32.78 4.22 4.37
N ARG A 35 -31.70 4.00 5.14
CA ARG A 35 -30.61 4.97 5.33
C ARG A 35 -30.02 5.45 4.00
N SER A 36 -29.72 4.52 3.08
CA SER A 36 -29.16 4.86 1.77
C SER A 36 -30.14 5.67 0.91
N GLY A 37 -31.45 5.34 0.99
CA GLY A 37 -32.51 6.12 0.35
C GLY A 37 -32.60 7.55 0.89
N LEU A 38 -32.53 7.74 2.21
CA LEU A 38 -32.52 9.06 2.83
C LEU A 38 -31.30 9.90 2.41
N MET A 39 -30.12 9.27 2.32
CA MET A 39 -28.92 9.96 1.82
C MET A 39 -29.09 10.39 0.37
N SER A 40 -29.64 9.52 -0.49
CA SER A 40 -29.89 9.82 -1.89
C SER A 40 -30.90 10.96 -2.06
N LEU A 41 -32.00 10.95 -1.30
CA LEU A 41 -33.01 12.00 -1.32
C LEU A 41 -32.45 13.35 -0.87
N ALA A 42 -31.55 13.35 0.10
CA ALA A 42 -30.87 14.56 0.57
C ALA A 42 -29.72 15.03 -0.34
N GLY A 43 -29.46 14.34 -1.46
CA GLY A 43 -28.35 14.66 -2.37
C GLY A 43 -26.96 14.41 -1.76
N LEU A 44 -26.87 13.62 -0.69
CA LEU A 44 -25.61 13.33 0.00
C LEU A 44 -24.90 12.16 -0.66
N PHE A 45 -23.61 12.36 -0.96
CA PHE A 45 -22.77 11.28 -1.47
C PHE A 45 -22.52 10.23 -0.37
N GLN A 46 -22.64 8.95 -0.74
CA GLN A 46 -22.36 7.86 0.17
C GLN A 46 -20.85 7.64 0.28
N PRO A 47 -20.24 7.76 1.48
CA PRO A 47 -18.81 7.59 1.65
C PRO A 47 -18.31 6.26 1.08
N GLN A 48 -17.12 6.27 0.45
CA GLN A 48 -16.54 5.06 -0.13
C GLN A 48 -16.40 3.95 0.90
N LEU A 49 -16.05 4.29 2.16
CA LEU A 49 -15.97 3.36 3.28
C LEU A 49 -17.31 2.63 3.50
N GLN A 50 -18.42 3.37 3.53
CA GLN A 50 -19.76 2.81 3.69
C GLN A 50 -20.08 1.81 2.57
N ARG A 51 -19.72 2.14 1.32
CA ARG A 51 -19.92 1.25 0.16
C ARG A 51 -19.10 -0.04 0.23
N GLN A 52 -18.04 -0.09 1.05
CA GLN A 52 -17.26 -1.32 1.27
C GLN A 52 -17.90 -2.24 2.31
N HIS A 53 -18.68 -1.69 3.24
CA HIS A 53 -19.28 -2.41 4.35
C HIS A 53 -20.76 -2.69 4.15
N VAL A 54 -21.44 -2.00 3.24
CA VAL A 54 -22.90 -2.10 3.09
C VAL A 54 -23.27 -2.13 1.62
N CYS A 55 -24.08 -3.11 1.25
CA CYS A 55 -24.59 -3.23 -0.12
C CYS A 55 -25.57 -2.08 -0.41
N SER A 56 -25.30 -1.29 -1.44
CA SER A 56 -26.19 -0.19 -1.85
C SER A 56 -27.54 -0.66 -2.40
N ALA A 57 -27.65 -1.93 -2.83
CA ALA A 57 -28.87 -2.46 -3.42
C ALA A 57 -29.85 -3.02 -2.39
N CYS A 58 -29.39 -3.94 -1.54
CA CYS A 58 -30.25 -4.60 -0.55
C CYS A 58 -30.05 -4.08 0.88
N GLY A 59 -29.00 -3.31 1.16
CA GLY A 59 -28.68 -2.84 2.51
C GLY A 59 -27.86 -3.83 3.35
N HIS A 60 -27.49 -4.99 2.80
CA HIS A 60 -26.74 -6.00 3.55
C HIS A 60 -25.40 -5.51 4.09
N ILE A 61 -25.18 -5.67 5.40
CA ILE A 61 -23.91 -5.38 6.07
C ILE A 61 -22.89 -6.48 5.73
N MET A 62 -21.99 -6.14 4.81
CA MET A 62 -20.96 -7.00 4.26
C MET A 62 -19.79 -7.14 5.22
N VAL A 63 -19.64 -8.34 5.80
CA VAL A 63 -18.48 -8.72 6.62
C VAL A 63 -17.64 -9.75 5.87
N PRO A 64 -16.36 -9.46 5.56
CA PRO A 64 -15.47 -10.40 4.89
C PRO A 64 -15.37 -11.71 5.68
N GLY A 65 -15.52 -12.85 4.99
CA GLY A 65 -15.51 -14.17 5.62
C GLY A 65 -16.90 -14.73 5.96
N GLU A 66 -17.92 -13.87 6.09
CA GLU A 66 -19.31 -14.29 6.33
C GLU A 66 -20.13 -14.19 5.03
N GLY A 67 -19.75 -14.98 4.02
CA GLY A 67 -20.42 -15.03 2.71
C GLY A 67 -20.15 -13.85 1.78
N THR A 68 -19.55 -12.76 2.26
CA THR A 68 -19.11 -11.66 1.38
C THR A 68 -17.71 -11.91 0.83
N VAL A 69 -17.57 -11.70 -0.48
CA VAL A 69 -16.34 -12.01 -1.21
C VAL A 69 -15.64 -10.72 -1.57
N VAL A 70 -14.38 -10.58 -1.14
CA VAL A 70 -13.53 -9.44 -1.47
C VAL A 70 -12.43 -9.90 -2.42
N ARG A 71 -12.32 -9.25 -3.59
CA ARG A 71 -11.27 -9.51 -4.58
C ARG A 71 -10.49 -8.23 -4.85
N LEU A 72 -9.17 -8.37 -4.99
CA LEU A 72 -8.29 -7.30 -5.43
C LEU A 72 -7.96 -7.53 -6.90
N GLU A 73 -8.45 -6.65 -7.76
CA GLU A 73 -8.22 -6.72 -9.19
C GLU A 73 -7.25 -5.61 -9.62
N THR A 74 -6.33 -5.96 -10.51
CA THR A 74 -5.41 -5.01 -11.12
C THR A 74 -5.65 -5.02 -12.62
N ILE A 75 -6.05 -3.89 -13.19
CA ILE A 75 -6.06 -3.73 -14.65
C ILE A 75 -4.61 -3.54 -15.07
N ARG A 76 -3.98 -4.62 -15.54
CA ARG A 76 -2.70 -4.53 -16.23
C ARG A 76 -2.95 -3.85 -17.57
N CYS A 77 -2.70 -2.55 -17.68
CA CYS A 77 -2.58 -1.93 -18.99
C CYS A 77 -1.44 -2.61 -19.73
N ARG A 78 -1.76 -3.37 -20.80
CA ARG A 78 -0.74 -3.85 -21.75
C ARG A 78 0.06 -2.63 -22.21
N LYS A 79 1.38 -2.73 -22.11
CA LYS A 79 2.34 -1.73 -22.62
C LYS A 79 2.01 -1.50 -24.09
N ARG A 80 1.33 -0.40 -24.39
CA ARG A 80 1.42 0.24 -25.69
C ARG A 80 1.65 1.72 -25.46
N ASP A 81 2.82 2.12 -25.96
CA ASP A 81 3.26 3.45 -26.29
C ASP A 81 3.69 4.37 -25.13
N ALA A 82 5.02 4.48 -25.07
CA ALA A 82 5.80 5.31 -24.19
C ALA A 82 5.73 6.78 -24.61
N LYS A 83 4.70 7.53 -24.18
CA LYS A 83 4.79 8.98 -23.90
C LYS A 83 3.52 9.47 -23.21
N ALA A 84 3.41 9.24 -21.90
CA ALA A 84 2.45 9.98 -21.10
C ALA A 84 3.00 10.18 -19.69
N SER A 85 2.94 11.44 -19.26
CA SER A 85 3.52 12.04 -18.08
C SER A 85 3.35 11.24 -16.77
N ALA A 86 4.32 11.46 -15.86
CA ALA A 86 4.42 10.88 -14.51
C ALA A 86 3.22 11.13 -13.57
N ALA A 87 2.12 11.74 -14.04
CA ALA A 87 0.90 12.00 -13.30
C ALA A 87 -0.17 10.88 -13.41
N LYS A 88 0.03 9.87 -14.29
CA LYS A 88 -0.96 8.79 -14.53
C LYS A 88 -0.50 7.39 -14.08
N ALA A 89 0.34 7.31 -13.05
CA ALA A 89 0.82 6.02 -12.52
C ALA A 89 -0.15 5.34 -11.52
N SER A 90 -1.33 5.93 -11.26
CA SER A 90 -2.40 5.32 -10.44
C SER A 90 -3.22 4.26 -11.20
N ARG A 91 -2.74 3.76 -12.33
CA ARG A 91 -3.47 2.84 -13.23
C ARG A 91 -4.03 1.61 -12.47
N GLY A 92 -5.32 1.69 -12.16
CA GLY A 92 -6.31 0.62 -12.30
C GLY A 92 -6.35 -0.46 -11.23
N ARG A 93 -6.08 -0.16 -9.96
CA ARG A 93 -6.37 -1.10 -8.86
C ARG A 93 -7.79 -0.90 -8.36
N PHE A 94 -8.55 -1.99 -8.32
CA PHE A 94 -9.91 -2.00 -7.80
C PHE A 94 -10.05 -3.08 -6.74
N LYS A 95 -10.70 -2.72 -5.63
CA LYS A 95 -11.27 -3.67 -4.68
C LYS A 95 -12.70 -3.96 -5.13
N VAL A 96 -13.00 -5.20 -5.48
CA VAL A 96 -14.34 -5.67 -5.80
C VAL A 96 -14.90 -6.36 -4.57
N VAL A 97 -16.00 -5.84 -4.04
CA VAL A 97 -16.71 -6.44 -2.90
C VAL A 97 -18.05 -6.96 -3.38
N THR A 98 -18.27 -8.26 -3.28
CA THR A 98 -19.50 -8.93 -3.69
C THR A 98 -20.39 -9.19 -2.48
N CYS A 99 -21.65 -8.75 -2.56
CA CYS A 99 -22.63 -8.94 -1.51
C CYS A 99 -22.99 -10.43 -1.33
N GLY A 100 -22.96 -10.94 -0.10
CA GLY A 100 -23.31 -12.33 0.21
C GLY A 100 -24.81 -12.67 0.08
N ARG A 101 -25.70 -11.68 0.06
CA ARG A 101 -27.15 -11.91 -0.12
C ARG A 101 -27.62 -11.79 -1.56
N CYS A 102 -27.38 -10.64 -2.20
CA CYS A 102 -27.88 -10.36 -3.56
C CYS A 102 -26.82 -10.54 -4.66
N GLN A 103 -25.60 -10.94 -4.31
CA GLN A 103 -24.49 -11.22 -5.23
C GLN A 103 -24.06 -10.05 -6.13
N ARG A 104 -24.54 -8.82 -5.86
CA ARG A 104 -24.13 -7.63 -6.62
C ARG A 104 -22.69 -7.22 -6.26
N PRO A 105 -21.80 -7.04 -7.25
CA PRO A 105 -20.44 -6.59 -7.02
C PRO A 105 -20.36 -5.06 -6.94
N THR A 106 -19.62 -4.55 -5.96
CA THR A 106 -19.30 -3.14 -5.79
C THR A 106 -17.82 -2.92 -6.07
N ARG A 107 -17.51 -2.08 -7.06
CA ARG A 107 -16.12 -1.71 -7.40
C ARG A 107 -15.71 -0.45 -6.64
N ILE A 108 -14.59 -0.55 -5.95
CA ILE A 108 -13.97 0.52 -5.15
C ILE A 108 -12.57 0.77 -5.74
N GLY A 109 -12.34 1.96 -6.28
CA GLY A 109 -11.01 2.37 -6.72
C GLY A 109 -10.06 2.44 -5.53
N LEU A 110 -8.84 1.90 -5.70
CA LEU A 110 -7.77 2.02 -4.74
C LEU A 110 -6.73 3.01 -5.27
N ASP A 111 -6.39 3.99 -4.45
CA ASP A 111 -5.32 4.92 -4.76
C ASP A 111 -3.96 4.22 -4.81
N ALA A 112 -3.02 4.79 -5.56
CA ALA A 112 -1.66 4.28 -5.56
C ALA A 112 -1.07 4.44 -4.15
N PRO A 113 -0.47 3.39 -3.56
CA PRO A 113 0.28 3.54 -2.34
C PRO A 113 1.39 4.55 -2.61
N GLY A 114 1.57 5.48 -1.68
CA GLY A 114 2.62 6.46 -1.74
C GLY A 114 4.00 5.80 -1.93
N PRO A 115 4.98 6.54 -2.47
CA PRO A 115 6.33 6.02 -2.61
C PRO A 115 6.83 5.56 -1.24
N THR A 116 7.25 4.29 -1.15
CA THR A 116 7.86 3.77 0.08
C THR A 116 9.13 4.57 0.38
N THR A 117 9.42 4.82 1.66
CA THR A 117 10.55 5.64 2.12
C THR A 117 11.90 5.19 1.53
N LYS A 118 12.05 3.90 1.18
CA LYS A 118 13.22 3.37 0.48
C LYS A 118 13.45 3.98 -0.91
N ALA A 119 12.37 4.34 -1.63
CA ALA A 119 12.46 4.98 -2.94
C ALA A 119 12.71 6.49 -2.85
N ALA A 120 12.35 7.13 -1.73
CA ALA A 120 12.65 8.55 -1.49
C ALA A 120 14.14 8.79 -1.23
N ILE A 121 14.79 7.90 -0.48
CA ILE A 121 16.23 7.98 -0.16
C ILE A 121 17.07 7.84 -1.44
N ALA A 122 16.72 6.91 -2.34
CA ALA A 122 17.42 6.74 -3.62
C ALA A 122 17.41 7.99 -4.52
N LYS A 123 16.35 8.80 -4.45
CA LYS A 123 16.22 10.06 -5.21
C LYS A 123 16.91 11.25 -4.54
N ALA A 124 17.11 11.21 -3.22
CA ALA A 124 17.86 12.25 -2.50
C ALA A 124 19.36 12.16 -2.80
N HIS A 125 19.92 10.95 -2.93
CA HIS A 125 21.35 10.76 -3.24
C HIS A 125 21.76 11.19 -4.65
N THR A 126 20.82 11.34 -5.59
CA THR A 126 21.12 11.82 -6.95
C THR A 126 21.08 13.35 -7.07
N LYS A 127 20.39 14.06 -6.16
CA LYS A 127 20.29 15.53 -6.19
C LYS A 127 21.38 16.26 -5.40
N LEU A 128 22.09 15.57 -4.52
CA LEU A 128 23.19 16.15 -3.72
C LEU A 128 24.54 16.26 -4.45
N LYS A 129 24.68 15.74 -5.68
CA LYS A 129 25.94 15.80 -6.46
C LYS A 129 26.03 16.95 -7.47
N ALA A 130 25.19 17.98 -7.37
CA ALA A 130 25.15 19.07 -8.34
C ALA A 130 25.52 20.46 -7.80
N LYS A 131 25.97 20.61 -6.54
CA LYS A 131 26.23 21.95 -6.00
C LYS A 131 27.31 22.03 -4.93
N THR A 132 28.59 21.97 -5.32
CA THR A 132 29.66 22.72 -4.64
C THR A 132 30.89 22.89 -5.55
N LYS A 133 31.20 24.14 -5.91
CA LYS A 133 32.52 24.60 -6.39
C LYS A 133 33.14 25.46 -5.27
N THR A 134 34.48 25.51 -5.25
CA THR A 134 35.36 26.49 -4.53
C THR A 134 35.59 26.13 -3.04
N THR A 135 36.78 25.97 -2.43
CA THR A 135 38.22 26.30 -2.65
C THR A 135 39.09 25.39 -1.72
N GLY A 136 40.35 25.07 -2.08
CA GLY A 136 41.30 24.20 -1.32
C GLY A 136 42.05 24.89 -0.15
N PRO A 137 43.23 24.42 0.34
CA PRO A 137 44.04 23.21 0.05
C PRO A 137 44.65 22.48 1.29
N CYS A 138 45.00 21.17 1.22
CA CYS A 138 46.26 20.56 1.74
C CYS A 138 46.31 19.01 1.56
N GLU A 139 47.40 18.55 0.92
CA GLU A 139 48.15 17.27 0.95
C GLU A 139 47.50 15.87 1.16
N ALA A 140 47.44 15.11 0.04
CA ALA A 140 47.79 13.68 -0.24
C ALA A 140 47.58 12.51 0.78
N PRO A 141 47.39 11.24 0.32
CA PRO A 141 47.58 10.72 -1.03
C PRO A 141 46.32 10.17 -1.70
N LYS A 142 46.33 10.33 -3.03
CA LYS A 142 45.30 9.94 -3.98
C LYS A 142 45.26 8.41 -4.11
N THR A 143 44.28 7.74 -3.50
CA THR A 143 43.81 6.46 -4.05
C THR A 143 42.77 6.78 -5.12
N SER A 144 43.14 6.56 -6.37
CA SER A 144 42.30 6.86 -7.52
C SER A 144 40.92 6.22 -7.39
N ALA A 145 39.86 6.97 -7.69
CA ALA A 145 38.48 6.48 -7.74
C ALA A 145 38.27 5.31 -8.74
N ASN A 146 39.29 5.01 -9.57
CA ASN A 146 39.32 3.92 -10.54
C ASN A 146 39.90 2.60 -10.00
N ALA A 147 40.45 2.57 -8.79
CA ALA A 147 40.96 1.32 -8.19
C ALA A 147 39.82 0.35 -7.79
N SER A 148 38.65 0.87 -7.43
CA SER A 148 37.51 0.04 -6.97
C SER A 148 36.81 -0.74 -8.09
N SER A 149 36.93 -0.32 -9.36
CA SER A 149 36.23 -0.96 -10.49
C SER A 149 36.96 -2.23 -10.96
N LYS A 150 38.29 -2.16 -11.06
CA LYS A 150 39.12 -3.34 -11.37
C LYS A 150 39.16 -4.34 -10.22
N GLN A 151 39.15 -3.87 -8.97
CA GLN A 151 39.06 -4.75 -7.80
C GLN A 151 37.74 -5.53 -7.78
N ARG A 152 36.59 -4.84 -7.99
CA ARG A 152 35.28 -5.48 -8.03
C ARG A 152 35.10 -6.44 -9.20
N ALA A 153 35.74 -6.20 -10.34
CA ALA A 153 35.72 -7.13 -11.46
C ALA A 153 36.53 -8.41 -11.18
N LYS A 154 37.66 -8.31 -10.48
CA LYS A 154 38.42 -9.48 -9.99
C LYS A 154 37.65 -10.25 -8.92
N ASP A 155 37.05 -9.54 -7.96
CA ASP A 155 36.28 -10.15 -6.88
C ASP A 155 35.06 -10.93 -7.41
N ARG A 156 34.42 -10.46 -8.48
CA ARG A 156 33.34 -11.20 -9.17
C ARG A 156 33.83 -12.48 -9.88
N LYS A 157 35.09 -12.53 -10.30
CA LYS A 157 35.69 -13.69 -10.99
C LYS A 157 36.34 -14.69 -10.03
N ALA A 158 36.69 -14.26 -8.82
CA ALA A 158 37.40 -15.08 -7.84
C ALA A 158 36.50 -16.13 -7.14
N GLY A 159 35.18 -16.04 -7.29
CA GLY A 159 34.24 -16.95 -6.64
C GLY A 159 34.12 -16.71 -5.13
N LEU A 160 33.04 -17.24 -4.53
CA LEU A 160 32.70 -16.97 -3.13
C LEU A 160 33.81 -17.39 -2.15
N GLN A 161 34.45 -18.52 -2.42
CA GLN A 161 35.46 -19.11 -1.52
C GLN A 161 36.73 -18.27 -1.41
N ALA A 162 37.15 -17.62 -2.51
CA ALA A 162 38.32 -16.74 -2.52
C ALA A 162 38.04 -15.37 -1.88
N LEU A 163 36.78 -14.93 -1.86
CA LEU A 163 36.38 -13.72 -1.14
C LEU A 163 36.35 -13.95 0.37
N LEU A 164 35.95 -15.14 0.81
CA LEU A 164 35.92 -15.52 2.22
C LEU A 164 37.33 -15.67 2.82
N SER A 165 38.28 -16.24 2.08
CA SER A 165 39.68 -16.34 2.54
C SER A 165 40.35 -14.98 2.69
N ARG A 166 39.99 -14.00 1.84
CA ARG A 166 40.49 -12.62 1.90
C ARG A 166 39.82 -11.78 2.99
N GLN A 167 38.66 -12.22 3.48
CA GLN A 167 37.93 -11.59 4.58
C GLN A 167 38.24 -12.21 5.94
N GLN A 168 39.14 -13.20 6.06
CA GLN A 168 39.54 -13.69 7.37
C GLN A 168 40.29 -12.59 8.14
N PRO A 169 39.71 -12.04 9.22
CA PRO A 169 40.45 -11.16 10.10
C PRO A 169 41.43 -12.03 10.89
N ALA A 170 42.71 -11.66 10.88
CA ALA A 170 43.64 -12.13 11.90
C ALA A 170 43.02 -11.81 13.28
N SER A 171 42.90 -12.86 14.07
CA SER A 171 42.39 -12.93 15.44
C SER A 171 42.48 -11.63 16.26
N ALA A 172 41.31 -11.09 16.65
CA ALA A 172 41.06 -10.53 17.98
C ALA A 172 39.55 -10.31 18.20
N GLY A 173 38.90 -11.23 18.92
CA GLY A 173 37.76 -10.93 19.79
C GLY A 173 36.47 -10.36 19.20
N SER A 174 35.82 -11.03 18.23
CA SER A 174 34.38 -10.83 18.03
C SER A 174 33.68 -12.16 17.73
N LEU A 175 32.62 -12.45 18.49
CA LEU A 175 31.80 -13.64 18.35
C LEU A 175 31.20 -13.70 16.94
N THR A 176 31.36 -14.84 16.28
CA THR A 176 30.90 -15.02 14.89
C THR A 176 29.56 -15.73 14.85
N LEU A 177 28.78 -15.49 13.79
CA LEU A 177 27.47 -16.10 13.58
C LEU A 177 27.48 -17.65 13.63
N ALA A 178 28.64 -18.27 13.38
CA ALA A 178 28.82 -19.71 13.48
C ALA A 178 28.79 -20.24 14.93
N ASP A 179 29.14 -19.41 15.92
CA ASP A 179 29.14 -19.79 17.34
C ASP A 179 27.71 -19.96 17.87
N PHE A 180 26.73 -19.29 17.26
CA PHE A 180 25.31 -19.42 17.62
C PHE A 180 24.59 -20.58 16.91
N MET A 181 25.22 -21.21 15.91
CA MET A 181 24.62 -22.30 15.14
C MET A 181 25.06 -23.69 15.59
N ARG A 182 25.99 -23.80 16.54
CA ARG A 182 26.36 -25.07 17.17
C ARG A 182 25.51 -25.27 18.42
N LYS A 183 24.49 -26.12 18.29
CA LYS A 183 23.84 -26.80 19.43
C LYS A 183 24.60 -28.08 19.73
#